data_AF-A0A1G9C3F8-F1
#
_entry.id   AF-A0A1G9C3F8-F1
#
_cell.length_a   1.000
_cell.length_b   1.000
_cell.length_c   1.000
_cell.angle_alpha   90.00
_cell.angle_beta   90.00
_cell.angle_gamma   90.00
#
_symmetry.space_group_name_H-M   'P 1'
#
loop_
_entity.id
_entity.type
_entity.pdbx_description
1 polymer ?
#
loop_
_entity_poly.entity_id
_entity_poly.type
_entity_poly.pdbx_seq_one_letter_code
_entity_poly.pdbx_strand_id
1 'polypeptide(L)'
;MKKIRPIDIARKLRISTSSLRSYEARGIVPPTERLSTGYRVYTEEHVAYFECIVAMSPGFGMEITSAVLKKLQLKQLDSALWIINRAQVANYENSIIIEKAIKYLENMVDEQTKTEKCITIGEASIETQVPTSTLRYWEKEGLIISKREEDNNYRLFDRFQIIKILLMKTTQNAVYSHEVIKLKKAIKNLSVRDLQKSKNIVYDIQKNLSKRNQEQLHGLFYLYRLCKMINLY
;
A
#
# COMPACT_ATOMS: atom_id res chain seq x y z
N MET A 1 -32.66 18.13 -11.02
CA MET A 1 -31.76 16.98 -10.75
C MET A 1 -32.56 15.79 -10.26
N LYS A 2 -32.26 14.58 -10.73
CA LYS A 2 -32.91 13.35 -10.28
C LYS A 2 -32.51 13.04 -8.83
N LYS A 3 -33.49 12.91 -7.94
CA LYS A 3 -33.30 12.58 -6.53
C LYS A 3 -33.11 11.06 -6.38
N ILE A 4 -32.03 10.62 -5.75
CA ILE A 4 -31.68 9.20 -5.61
C ILE A 4 -31.67 8.81 -4.13
N ARG A 5 -32.30 7.68 -3.79
CA ARG A 5 -32.40 7.23 -2.41
C ARG A 5 -31.10 6.54 -1.96
N PRO A 6 -30.67 6.72 -0.70
CA PRO A 6 -29.45 6.09 -0.17
C PRO A 6 -29.37 4.58 -0.38
N ILE A 7 -30.49 3.86 -0.23
CA ILE A 7 -30.53 2.39 -0.35
C ILE A 7 -30.25 1.92 -1.77
N ASP A 8 -30.66 2.68 -2.78
CA ASP A 8 -30.46 2.32 -4.19
C ASP A 8 -28.97 2.45 -4.55
N ILE A 9 -28.30 3.48 -4.02
CA ILE A 9 -26.85 3.69 -4.15
C ILE A 9 -26.09 2.58 -3.43
N ALA A 10 -26.45 2.29 -2.18
CA ALA A 10 -25.82 1.27 -1.36
C ALA A 10 -25.84 -0.11 -2.05
N ARG A 11 -27.01 -0.50 -2.60
CA ARG A 11 -27.14 -1.74 -3.38
C ARG A 11 -26.28 -1.75 -4.64
N LYS A 12 -26.31 -0.66 -5.42
CA LYS A 12 -25.51 -0.52 -6.64
C LYS A 12 -24.02 -0.70 -6.36
N LEU A 13 -23.53 -0.09 -5.29
CA LEU A 13 -22.11 -0.09 -4.91
C LEU A 13 -21.72 -1.25 -4.00
N ARG A 14 -22.67 -2.14 -3.64
CA ARG A 14 -22.46 -3.27 -2.73
C ARG A 14 -21.85 -2.84 -1.38
N ILE A 15 -22.31 -1.72 -0.84
CA ILE A 15 -21.93 -1.20 0.47
C ILE A 15 -23.18 -0.99 1.35
N SER A 16 -22.99 -0.76 2.63
CA SER A 16 -24.10 -0.41 3.52
C SER A 16 -24.49 1.07 3.37
N THR A 17 -25.73 1.39 3.74
CA THR A 17 -26.17 2.79 3.89
C THR A 17 -25.43 3.50 5.02
N SER A 18 -24.91 2.77 6.00
CA SER A 18 -24.03 3.34 7.04
C SER A 18 -22.67 3.78 6.49
N SER A 19 -22.11 3.09 5.49
CA SER A 19 -20.88 3.52 4.81
C SER A 19 -21.08 4.86 4.10
N LEU A 20 -22.20 5.06 3.42
CA LEU A 20 -22.54 6.34 2.78
C LEU A 20 -22.54 7.49 3.82
N ARG A 21 -23.16 7.28 4.98
CA ARG A 21 -23.18 8.24 6.09
C ARG A 21 -21.79 8.49 6.66
N SER A 22 -20.96 7.45 6.76
CA SER A 22 -19.58 7.58 7.25
C SER A 22 -18.71 8.40 6.29
N TYR A 23 -18.95 8.30 4.99
CA TYR A 23 -18.25 9.11 3.98
C TYR A 23 -18.69 10.58 4.06
N GLU A 24 -19.98 10.85 4.19
CA GLU A 24 -20.51 12.20 4.43
C GLU A 24 -19.91 12.81 5.70
N ALA A 25 -19.92 12.08 6.83
CA ALA A 25 -19.37 12.54 8.10
C ALA A 25 -17.86 12.84 8.02
N ARG A 26 -17.12 12.18 7.11
CA ARG A 26 -15.70 12.45 6.85
C ARG A 26 -15.46 13.65 5.92
N GLY A 27 -16.51 14.24 5.37
CA GLY A 27 -16.46 15.38 4.44
C GLY A 27 -15.84 15.03 3.09
N ILE A 28 -15.89 13.76 2.67
CA ILE A 28 -15.31 13.30 1.39
C ILE A 28 -16.31 13.28 0.24
N VAL A 29 -17.55 13.65 0.53
CA VAL A 29 -18.65 13.87 -0.43
C VAL A 29 -19.22 15.27 -0.15
N PRO A 30 -19.71 16.00 -1.17
CA PRO A 30 -20.36 17.29 -0.98
C PRO A 30 -21.51 17.24 0.05
N PRO A 31 -21.82 18.37 0.72
CA PRO A 31 -22.96 18.44 1.63
C PRO A 31 -24.27 18.11 0.93
N THR A 32 -25.06 17.21 1.51
CA THR A 32 -26.38 16.85 0.98
C THR A 32 -27.46 17.78 1.49
N GLU A 33 -28.39 18.15 0.62
CA GLU A 33 -29.68 18.70 1.05
C GLU A 33 -30.51 17.65 1.81
N ARG A 34 -31.29 18.12 2.79
CA ARG A 34 -32.29 17.31 3.49
C ARG A 34 -33.68 17.71 3.01
N LEU A 35 -34.56 16.73 2.83
CA LEU A 35 -35.99 16.99 2.62
C LEU A 35 -36.61 17.57 3.90
N SER A 36 -37.77 18.21 3.74
CA SER A 36 -38.62 18.65 4.85
C SER A 36 -38.99 17.51 5.83
N THR A 37 -38.95 16.26 5.36
CA THR A 37 -39.16 15.04 6.14
C THR A 37 -37.91 14.54 6.89
N GLY A 38 -36.77 15.25 6.79
CA GLY A 38 -35.50 14.90 7.43
C GLY A 38 -34.65 13.86 6.67
N TYR A 39 -35.16 13.28 5.59
CA TYR A 39 -34.43 12.31 4.77
C TYR A 39 -33.39 12.97 3.85
N ARG A 40 -32.22 12.33 3.72
CA ARG A 40 -31.16 12.74 2.79
C ARG A 40 -31.56 12.48 1.36
N VAL A 41 -31.24 13.42 0.49
CA VAL A 41 -31.40 13.28 -0.95
C VAL A 41 -30.05 13.39 -1.62
N TYR A 42 -29.69 12.35 -2.37
CA TYR A 42 -28.48 12.36 -3.17
C TYR A 42 -28.79 12.74 -4.61
N THR A 43 -27.85 13.46 -5.22
CA THR A 43 -27.86 13.82 -6.64
C THR A 43 -26.91 12.91 -7.43
N GLU A 44 -26.87 13.05 -8.76
CA GLU A 44 -25.92 12.33 -9.61
C GLU A 44 -24.46 12.64 -9.27
N GLU A 45 -24.16 13.88 -8.86
CA GLU A 45 -22.83 14.25 -8.37
C GLU A 45 -22.45 13.44 -7.12
N HIS A 46 -23.35 13.32 -6.14
CA HIS A 46 -23.10 12.50 -4.95
C HIS A 46 -22.85 11.03 -5.33
N VAL A 47 -23.60 10.49 -6.29
CA VAL A 47 -23.37 9.13 -6.80
C VAL A 47 -21.98 9.00 -7.42
N ALA A 48 -21.54 9.97 -8.22
CA ALA A 48 -20.19 9.97 -8.80
C ALA A 48 -19.10 9.99 -7.72
N TYR A 49 -19.27 10.78 -6.64
CA TYR A 49 -18.36 10.75 -5.50
C TYR A 49 -18.33 9.37 -4.82
N PHE A 50 -19.48 8.76 -4.55
CA PHE A 50 -19.53 7.43 -3.93
C PHE A 50 -18.92 6.34 -4.81
N GLU A 51 -19.19 6.38 -6.12
CA GLU A 51 -18.55 5.50 -7.10
C GLU A 51 -17.02 5.65 -7.07
N CYS A 52 -16.53 6.89 -7.06
CA CYS A 52 -15.10 7.18 -6.98
C CYS A 52 -14.47 6.69 -5.67
N ILE A 53 -15.14 6.87 -4.53
CA ILE A 53 -14.65 6.38 -3.23
C ILE A 53 -14.47 4.84 -3.28
N VAL A 54 -15.51 4.14 -3.72
CA VAL A 54 -15.51 2.66 -3.75
C VAL A 54 -14.47 2.13 -4.73
N ALA A 55 -14.30 2.77 -5.89
CA ALA A 55 -13.34 2.36 -6.90
C ALA A 55 -11.87 2.67 -6.54
N MET A 56 -11.60 3.81 -5.89
CA MET A 56 -10.24 4.22 -5.55
C MET A 56 -9.70 3.55 -4.28
N SER A 57 -10.56 3.26 -3.30
CA SER A 57 -10.13 2.78 -1.98
C SER A 57 -9.28 1.50 -2.01
N PRO A 58 -9.54 0.49 -2.87
CA PRO A 58 -8.67 -0.70 -2.95
C PRO A 58 -7.24 -0.37 -3.42
N GLY A 59 -7.09 0.40 -4.51
CA GLY A 59 -5.78 0.69 -5.11
C GLY A 59 -4.97 1.77 -4.38
N PHE A 60 -5.65 2.75 -3.78
CA PHE A 60 -5.01 3.91 -3.14
C PHE A 60 -5.12 3.90 -1.62
N GLY A 61 -6.06 3.16 -1.05
CA GLY A 61 -6.40 3.25 0.37
C GLY A 61 -7.34 4.43 0.68
N MET A 62 -8.02 4.34 1.82
CA MET A 62 -9.05 5.30 2.22
C MET A 62 -8.48 6.70 2.50
N GLU A 63 -7.27 6.79 3.07
CA GLU A 63 -6.63 8.07 3.43
C GLU A 63 -6.31 8.90 2.18
N ILE A 64 -5.63 8.28 1.20
CA ILE A 64 -5.29 8.90 -0.08
C ILE A 64 -6.56 9.28 -0.83
N THR A 65 -7.53 8.35 -0.93
CA THR A 65 -8.83 8.61 -1.54
C THR A 65 -9.53 9.81 -0.91
N SER A 66 -9.54 9.89 0.43
CA SER A 66 -10.16 11.02 1.15
C SER A 66 -9.44 12.34 0.87
N ALA A 67 -8.11 12.33 0.84
CA ALA A 67 -7.31 13.53 0.55
C ALA A 67 -7.55 14.05 -0.88
N VAL A 68 -7.56 13.15 -1.86
CA VAL A 68 -7.85 13.46 -3.27
C VAL A 68 -9.25 14.08 -3.42
N LEU A 69 -10.29 13.46 -2.87
CA LEU A 69 -11.66 13.95 -3.02
C LEU A 69 -11.89 15.29 -2.33
N LYS A 70 -11.25 15.54 -1.18
CA LYS A 70 -11.28 16.86 -0.52
C LYS A 70 -10.61 17.93 -1.39
N LYS A 71 -9.51 17.61 -2.08
CA LYS A 71 -8.88 18.52 -3.05
C LYS A 71 -9.78 18.82 -4.24
N LEU A 72 -10.50 17.82 -4.76
CA LEU A 72 -11.47 18.03 -5.85
C LEU A 72 -12.64 18.92 -5.45
N GLN A 73 -13.18 18.76 -4.23
CA GLN A 73 -14.22 19.66 -3.71
C GLN A 73 -13.74 21.12 -3.65
N LEU A 74 -12.46 21.33 -3.33
CA LEU A 74 -11.82 22.66 -3.35
C LEU A 74 -11.38 23.11 -4.75
N LYS A 75 -11.75 22.38 -5.81
CA LYS A 75 -11.36 22.65 -7.21
C LYS A 75 -9.83 22.62 -7.45
N GLN A 76 -9.08 21.91 -6.61
CA GLN A 76 -7.61 21.79 -6.70
C GLN A 76 -7.20 20.50 -7.42
N LEU A 77 -7.51 20.40 -8.72
CA LEU A 77 -7.25 19.18 -9.51
C LEU A 77 -5.77 18.78 -9.49
N ASP A 78 -4.85 19.71 -9.79
CA ASP A 78 -3.41 19.38 -9.89
C ASP A 78 -2.86 18.85 -8.57
N SER A 79 -3.27 19.42 -7.44
CA SER A 79 -2.89 18.93 -6.11
C SER A 79 -3.40 17.50 -5.86
N ALA A 80 -4.60 17.18 -6.34
CA ALA A 80 -5.18 15.84 -6.24
C ALA A 80 -4.38 14.83 -7.09
N LEU A 81 -3.99 15.22 -8.32
CA LEU A 81 -3.18 14.39 -9.21
C LEU A 81 -1.77 14.15 -8.65
N TRP A 82 -1.13 15.14 -8.02
CA TRP A 82 0.16 14.94 -7.36
C TRP A 82 0.11 13.99 -6.15
N ILE A 83 -1.02 13.93 -5.44
CA ILE A 83 -1.22 12.91 -4.39
C ILE A 83 -1.24 11.51 -5.01
N ILE A 84 -1.92 11.34 -6.15
CA ILE A 84 -2.01 10.06 -6.88
C ILE A 84 -0.64 9.65 -7.40
N ASN A 85 0.09 10.56 -8.04
CA ASN A 85 1.42 10.27 -8.60
C ASN A 85 2.37 9.77 -7.50
N ARG A 86 2.36 10.40 -6.32
CA ARG A 86 3.17 9.94 -5.17
C ARG A 86 2.81 8.52 -4.74
N ALA A 87 1.53 8.17 -4.75
CA ALA A 87 1.08 6.82 -4.41
C ALA A 87 1.53 5.78 -5.45
N GLN A 88 1.54 6.15 -6.73
CA GLN A 88 2.00 5.29 -7.82
C GLN A 88 3.52 5.10 -7.79
N VAL A 89 4.29 6.17 -7.55
CA VAL A 89 5.74 6.11 -7.35
C VAL A 89 6.08 5.18 -6.19
N ALA A 90 5.41 5.33 -5.04
CA ALA A 90 5.63 4.43 -3.90
C ALA A 90 5.31 2.96 -4.23
N ASN A 91 4.29 2.69 -5.05
CA ASN A 91 3.98 1.33 -5.50
C ASN A 91 5.06 0.77 -6.43
N TYR A 92 5.59 1.60 -7.34
CA TYR A 92 6.69 1.24 -8.24
C TYR A 92 8.01 0.99 -7.49
N GLU A 93 8.37 1.84 -6.53
CA GLU A 93 9.55 1.64 -5.67
C GLU A 93 9.48 0.30 -4.91
N ASN A 94 8.29 -0.07 -4.43
CA ASN A 94 8.07 -1.38 -3.83
C ASN A 94 8.29 -2.52 -4.84
N SER A 95 7.92 -2.37 -6.11
CA SER A 95 8.21 -3.37 -7.16
C SER A 95 9.71 -3.61 -7.32
N ILE A 96 10.50 -2.53 -7.40
CA ILE A 96 11.96 -2.61 -7.51
C ILE A 96 12.56 -3.36 -6.31
N ILE A 97 12.07 -3.07 -5.09
CA ILE A 97 12.53 -3.75 -3.87
C ILE A 97 12.24 -5.27 -3.94
N ILE A 98 11.05 -5.64 -4.43
CA ILE A 98 10.64 -7.04 -4.56
C ILE A 98 11.44 -7.75 -5.65
N GLU A 99 11.67 -7.13 -6.80
CA GLU A 99 12.53 -7.67 -7.86
C GLU A 99 13.95 -7.94 -7.35
N LYS A 100 14.50 -7.00 -6.57
CA LYS A 100 15.80 -7.18 -5.91
C LYS A 100 15.78 -8.38 -4.94
N ALA A 101 14.71 -8.54 -4.15
CA ALA A 101 14.56 -9.68 -3.25
C ALA A 101 14.44 -11.03 -3.98
N ILE A 102 13.71 -11.07 -5.11
CA ILE A 102 13.63 -12.26 -5.99
C ILE A 102 15.03 -12.63 -6.49
N LYS A 103 15.79 -11.66 -7.00
CA LYS A 103 17.16 -11.90 -7.49
C LYS A 103 18.08 -12.49 -6.42
N TYR A 104 18.01 -12.01 -5.17
CA TYR A 104 18.78 -12.63 -4.08
C TYR A 104 18.34 -14.06 -3.78
N LEU A 105 17.04 -14.34 -3.81
CA LEU A 105 16.51 -15.69 -3.58
C LEU A 105 16.92 -16.66 -4.70
N GLU A 106 16.94 -16.22 -5.95
CA GLU A 106 17.41 -17.01 -7.10
C GLU A 106 18.89 -17.34 -6.95
N ASN A 107 19.73 -16.34 -6.69
CA ASN A 107 21.17 -16.54 -6.51
C ASN A 107 21.51 -17.45 -5.32
N MET A 108 20.64 -17.56 -4.31
CA MET A 108 20.83 -18.52 -3.19
C MET A 108 20.67 -19.97 -3.62
N VAL A 109 19.81 -20.25 -4.60
CA VAL A 109 19.61 -21.60 -5.11
C VAL A 109 20.83 -22.04 -5.91
N ASP A 110 21.41 -21.12 -6.67
CA ASP A 110 22.55 -21.41 -7.55
C ASP A 110 23.88 -21.54 -6.78
N GLU A 111 24.01 -20.90 -5.61
CA GLU A 111 25.27 -20.82 -4.85
C GLU A 111 25.30 -21.69 -3.57
N GLN A 112 24.47 -22.74 -3.48
CA GLN A 112 24.35 -23.61 -2.31
C GLN A 112 25.68 -24.22 -1.78
N THR A 113 26.75 -24.17 -2.58
CA THR A 113 28.08 -24.73 -2.27
C THR A 113 29.17 -23.69 -1.97
N LYS A 114 28.89 -22.38 -2.05
CA LYS A 114 29.87 -21.31 -1.75
C LYS A 114 29.69 -20.74 -0.35
N THR A 115 30.79 -20.32 0.27
CA THR A 115 30.80 -19.59 1.55
C THR A 115 29.93 -18.35 1.44
N GLU A 116 28.92 -18.25 2.30
CA GLU A 116 27.92 -17.19 2.26
C GLU A 116 28.57 -15.85 2.62
N LYS A 117 28.76 -14.97 1.62
CA LYS A 117 29.34 -13.64 1.82
C LYS A 117 28.40 -12.82 2.71
N CYS A 118 28.84 -12.57 3.94
CA CYS A 118 28.13 -11.68 4.86
C CYS A 118 28.62 -10.24 4.68
N ILE A 119 27.76 -9.27 5.01
CA ILE A 119 28.08 -7.84 4.96
C ILE A 119 27.79 -7.16 6.30
N THR A 120 28.49 -6.07 6.57
CA THR A 120 28.32 -5.27 7.78
C THR A 120 26.98 -4.53 7.79
N ILE A 121 26.56 -4.03 8.96
CA ILE A 121 25.35 -3.18 9.06
C ILE A 121 25.42 -1.91 8.19
N GLY A 122 26.62 -1.36 7.99
CA GLY A 122 26.83 -0.16 7.15
C GLY A 122 26.60 -0.48 5.69
N GLU A 123 27.19 -1.58 5.20
CA GLU A 123 26.98 -2.08 3.84
C GLU A 123 25.51 -2.47 3.60
N ALA A 124 24.88 -3.17 4.55
CA ALA A 124 23.46 -3.50 4.48
C ALA A 124 22.58 -2.25 4.40
N SER A 125 22.93 -1.19 5.13
CA SER A 125 22.22 0.10 5.08
C SER A 125 22.35 0.76 3.71
N ILE A 126 23.55 0.78 3.12
CA ILE A 126 23.79 1.33 1.76
C ILE A 126 23.02 0.50 0.72
N GLU A 127 23.12 -0.83 0.79
CA GLU A 127 22.56 -1.73 -0.21
C GLU A 127 21.03 -1.76 -0.19
N THR A 128 20.41 -1.62 0.99
CA THR A 128 18.94 -1.65 1.14
C THR A 128 18.33 -0.25 1.23
N GLN A 129 19.17 0.78 1.38
CA GLN A 129 18.78 2.17 1.69
C GLN A 129 17.88 2.25 2.94
N VAL A 130 18.09 1.37 3.91
CA VAL A 130 17.42 1.41 5.22
C VAL A 130 18.41 1.97 6.24
N PRO A 131 18.06 2.99 7.04
CA PRO A 131 18.98 3.54 8.03
C PRO A 131 19.47 2.49 9.03
N THR A 132 20.75 2.57 9.42
CA THR A 132 21.35 1.64 10.41
C THR A 132 20.59 1.62 11.74
N SER A 133 20.01 2.74 12.17
CA SER A 133 19.15 2.83 13.36
C SER A 133 17.90 1.95 13.23
N THR A 134 17.25 1.96 12.06
CA THR A 134 16.11 1.09 11.75
C THR A 134 16.52 -0.38 11.71
N LEU A 135 17.68 -0.71 11.13
CA LEU A 135 18.20 -2.08 11.13
C LEU A 135 18.44 -2.58 12.56
N ARG A 136 19.04 -1.76 13.43
CA ARG A 136 19.22 -2.08 14.86
C ARG A 136 17.90 -2.30 15.58
N TYR A 137 16.90 -1.47 15.28
CA TYR A 137 15.55 -1.63 15.84
C TYR A 137 14.92 -2.97 15.39
N TRP A 138 14.98 -3.29 14.10
CA TRP A 138 14.45 -4.56 13.57
C TRP A 138 15.16 -5.78 14.14
N GLU A 139 16.47 -5.70 14.35
CA GLU A 139 17.23 -6.76 15.01
C GLU A 139 16.76 -6.96 16.46
N LYS A 140 16.59 -5.86 17.22
CA LYS A 140 16.08 -5.90 18.59
C LYS A 140 14.69 -6.54 18.68
N GLU A 141 13.82 -6.26 17.73
CA GLU A 141 12.47 -6.85 17.63
C GLU A 141 12.46 -8.30 17.10
N GLY A 142 13.63 -8.85 16.77
CA GLY A 142 13.81 -10.19 16.23
C GLY A 142 13.23 -10.38 14.83
N LEU A 143 13.11 -9.30 14.06
CA LEU A 143 12.65 -9.34 12.67
C LEU A 143 13.78 -9.77 11.73
N ILE A 144 14.99 -9.35 12.05
CA ILE A 144 16.25 -9.75 11.39
C ILE A 144 17.24 -10.21 12.46
N ILE A 145 18.26 -10.96 12.07
CA ILE A 145 19.27 -11.53 12.97
C ILE A 145 20.64 -11.23 12.36
N SER A 146 21.64 -10.86 13.17
CA SER A 146 23.03 -10.79 12.70
C SER A 146 23.87 -11.90 13.32
N LYS A 147 24.90 -12.32 12.60
CA LYS A 147 26.06 -13.03 13.17
C LYS A 147 27.06 -11.99 13.67
N ARG A 148 27.95 -12.38 14.58
CA ARG A 148 29.06 -11.55 15.03
C ARG A 148 30.34 -12.05 14.41
N GLU A 149 31.14 -11.14 13.86
CA GLU A 149 32.48 -11.44 13.39
C GLU A 149 33.39 -11.73 14.61
N GLU A 150 34.21 -12.78 14.52
CA GLU A 150 35.01 -13.28 15.65
C GLU A 150 36.10 -12.27 16.08
N ASP A 151 36.65 -11.50 15.14
CA ASP A 151 37.82 -10.65 15.38
C ASP A 151 37.49 -9.26 15.95
N ASN A 152 36.34 -8.68 15.58
CA ASN A 152 36.02 -7.28 15.89
C ASN A 152 34.57 -7.05 16.38
N ASN A 153 33.79 -8.14 16.51
CA ASN A 153 32.41 -8.14 16.98
C ASN A 153 31.43 -7.27 16.16
N TYR A 154 31.77 -6.96 14.90
CA TYR A 154 30.83 -6.32 13.98
C TYR A 154 29.64 -7.22 13.69
N ARG A 155 28.50 -6.58 13.43
CA ARG A 155 27.27 -7.28 13.01
C ARG A 155 27.38 -7.61 11.53
N LEU A 156 27.27 -8.89 11.23
CA LEU A 156 27.29 -9.45 9.89
C LEU A 156 25.91 -9.97 9.51
N PHE A 157 25.43 -9.56 8.35
CA PHE A 157 24.17 -9.99 7.76
C PHE A 157 24.44 -10.86 6.56
N ASP A 158 23.89 -12.06 6.56
CA ASP A 158 23.88 -12.92 5.39
C ASP A 158 22.85 -12.43 4.35
N ARG A 159 22.88 -13.05 3.17
CA ARG A 159 21.99 -12.69 2.07
C ARG A 159 20.51 -12.88 2.43
N PHE A 160 20.18 -13.81 3.33
CA PHE A 160 18.80 -14.06 3.76
C PHE A 160 18.29 -12.91 4.61
N GLN A 161 19.14 -12.37 5.47
CA GLN A 161 18.79 -11.17 6.24
C GLN A 161 18.62 -9.97 5.32
N ILE A 162 19.40 -9.84 4.24
CA ILE A 162 19.16 -8.79 3.23
C ILE A 162 17.78 -8.93 2.59
N ILE A 163 17.36 -10.15 2.23
CA ILE A 163 15.99 -10.39 1.74
C ILE A 163 14.97 -9.95 2.79
N LYS A 164 15.11 -10.36 4.06
CA LYS A 164 14.18 -9.94 5.13
C LYS A 164 14.14 -8.43 5.30
N ILE A 165 15.28 -7.73 5.23
CA ILE A 165 15.37 -6.27 5.30
C ILE A 165 14.60 -5.63 4.14
N LEU A 166 14.78 -6.11 2.91
CA LEU A 166 14.05 -5.62 1.73
C LEU A 166 12.54 -5.84 1.87
N LEU A 167 12.12 -7.03 2.31
CA LEU A 167 10.70 -7.32 2.53
C LEU A 167 10.13 -6.46 3.67
N MET A 168 10.88 -6.22 4.74
CA MET A 168 10.45 -5.31 5.80
C MET A 168 10.32 -3.87 5.31
N LYS A 169 11.19 -3.42 4.40
CA LYS A 169 11.13 -2.07 3.80
C LYS A 169 9.80 -1.82 3.07
N THR A 170 9.28 -2.81 2.34
CA THR A 170 7.98 -2.66 1.63
C THR A 170 6.80 -2.48 2.60
N THR A 171 6.95 -2.94 3.85
CA THR A 171 5.94 -2.76 4.90
C THR A 171 5.95 -1.39 5.57
N GLN A 172 6.99 -0.57 5.37
CA GLN A 172 7.10 0.75 5.97
C GLN A 172 6.23 1.80 5.27
N ASN A 173 6.01 1.64 3.96
CA ASN A 173 5.22 2.56 3.14
C ASN A 173 3.74 2.17 3.03
N ALA A 174 3.37 1.03 3.62
CA ALA A 174 2.00 0.58 3.62
C ALA A 174 1.25 1.17 4.83
N VAL A 175 0.12 1.86 4.57
CA VAL A 175 -0.83 2.31 5.59
C VAL A 175 -1.04 1.17 6.59
N TYR A 176 -0.99 1.45 7.90
CA TYR A 176 -1.16 0.46 8.98
C TYR A 176 -2.44 -0.36 8.78
N SER A 177 -2.35 -1.43 8.02
CA SER A 177 -3.44 -2.31 7.68
C SER A 177 -3.20 -3.67 8.29
N HIS A 178 -4.28 -4.40 8.50
CA HIS A 178 -4.21 -5.77 8.98
C HIS A 178 -3.33 -6.66 8.07
N GLU A 179 -3.22 -6.33 6.79
CA GLU A 179 -2.36 -7.02 5.81
C GLU A 179 -0.88 -6.77 6.10
N VAL A 180 -0.50 -5.54 6.46
CA VAL A 180 0.88 -5.21 6.84
C VAL A 180 1.31 -5.99 8.07
N ILE A 181 0.42 -6.12 9.06
CA ILE A 181 0.70 -6.89 10.29
C ILE A 181 0.89 -8.37 9.96
N LYS A 182 0.00 -8.95 9.14
CA LYS A 182 0.13 -10.34 8.65
C LYS A 182 1.44 -10.54 7.89
N LEU A 183 1.80 -9.61 7.02
CA LEU A 183 3.02 -9.68 6.22
C LEU A 183 4.28 -9.58 7.10
N LYS A 184 4.34 -8.64 8.06
CA LYS A 184 5.44 -8.57 9.03
C LYS A 184 5.59 -9.86 9.83
N LYS A 185 4.48 -10.49 10.25
CA LYS A 185 4.50 -11.79 10.94
C LYS A 185 5.00 -12.91 10.03
N ALA A 186 4.58 -12.94 8.76
CA ALA A 186 5.07 -13.90 7.78
C ALA A 186 6.59 -13.73 7.56
N ILE A 187 7.06 -12.49 7.38
CA ILE A 187 8.49 -12.18 7.22
C ILE A 187 9.28 -12.57 8.46
N LYS A 188 8.79 -12.29 9.68
CA LYS A 188 9.46 -12.67 10.93
C LYS A 188 9.73 -14.17 10.98
N ASN A 189 8.74 -14.99 10.59
CA ASN A 189 8.78 -16.45 10.63
C ASN A 189 9.42 -17.09 9.38
N LEU A 190 10.01 -16.31 8.47
CA LEU A 190 10.79 -16.85 7.35
C LEU A 190 12.07 -17.52 7.86
N SER A 191 12.36 -18.70 7.33
CA SER A 191 13.54 -19.50 7.63
C SER A 191 14.31 -19.81 6.34
N VAL A 192 15.64 -19.74 6.41
CA VAL A 192 16.55 -20.13 5.31
C VAL A 192 16.29 -21.58 4.89
N ARG A 193 15.90 -22.44 5.83
CA ARG A 193 15.63 -23.87 5.55
C ARG A 193 14.40 -24.09 4.65
N ASP A 194 13.52 -23.09 4.56
CA ASP A 194 12.29 -23.16 3.78
C ASP A 194 12.33 -22.16 2.61
N LEU A 195 13.31 -22.30 1.71
CA LEU A 195 13.45 -21.43 0.53
C LEU A 195 12.17 -21.40 -0.32
N GLN A 196 11.44 -22.51 -0.43
CA GLN A 196 10.18 -22.56 -1.17
C GLN A 196 9.11 -21.65 -0.55
N LYS A 197 9.00 -21.66 0.79
CA LYS A 197 8.07 -20.78 1.51
C LYS A 197 8.46 -19.31 1.35
N SER A 198 9.76 -19.04 1.34
CA SER A 198 10.32 -17.70 1.08
C SER A 198 9.94 -17.21 -0.32
N LYS A 199 10.14 -18.05 -1.35
CA LYS A 199 9.71 -17.76 -2.73
C LYS A 199 8.21 -17.46 -2.81
N ASN A 200 7.37 -18.31 -2.22
CA ASN A 200 5.91 -18.13 -2.24
C ASN A 200 5.50 -16.77 -1.64
N ILE A 201 6.07 -16.38 -0.49
CA ILE A 201 5.77 -15.08 0.14
C ILE A 201 6.18 -13.92 -0.78
N VAL A 202 7.36 -13.98 -1.39
CA VAL A 202 7.83 -12.91 -2.29
C VAL A 202 6.94 -12.80 -3.54
N TYR A 203 6.56 -13.94 -4.14
CA TYR A 203 5.64 -13.95 -5.28
C TYR A 203 4.23 -13.47 -4.90
N ASP A 204 3.73 -13.79 -3.71
CA ASP A 204 2.45 -13.28 -3.22
C ASP A 204 2.47 -11.75 -3.07
N ILE A 205 3.57 -11.19 -2.56
CA ILE A 205 3.73 -9.72 -2.48
C ILE A 205 3.78 -9.11 -3.89
N GLN A 206 4.54 -9.71 -4.82
CA GLN A 206 4.60 -9.25 -6.21
C GLN A 206 3.21 -9.25 -6.86
N LYS A 207 2.46 -10.34 -6.71
CA LYS A 207 1.08 -10.47 -7.22
C LYS A 207 0.15 -9.41 -6.63
N ASN A 208 0.29 -9.11 -5.33
CA ASN A 208 -0.48 -8.06 -4.68
C ASN A 208 -0.14 -6.66 -5.22
N LEU A 209 1.13 -6.37 -5.52
CA LEU A 209 1.52 -5.10 -6.18
C LEU A 209 0.91 -4.98 -7.58
N SER A 210 0.94 -6.06 -8.38
CA SER A 210 0.31 -6.08 -9.70
C SER A 210 -1.20 -5.90 -9.62
N LYS A 211 -1.87 -6.56 -8.67
CA LYS A 211 -3.29 -6.38 -8.41
C LYS A 211 -3.61 -4.93 -8.01
N ARG A 212 -2.78 -4.33 -7.16
CA ARG A 212 -2.93 -2.93 -6.76
C ARG A 212 -2.83 -1.98 -7.94
N ASN A 213 -1.95 -2.23 -8.91
CA ASN A 213 -1.90 -1.43 -10.16
C ASN A 213 -3.21 -1.52 -10.96
N GLN A 214 -3.82 -2.71 -11.05
CA GLN A 214 -5.12 -2.88 -11.71
C GLN A 214 -6.24 -2.12 -10.96
N GLU A 215 -6.23 -2.17 -9.63
CA GLU A 215 -7.18 -1.42 -8.79
C GLU A 215 -6.98 0.09 -8.90
N GLN A 216 -5.73 0.57 -9.01
CA GLN A 216 -5.43 1.98 -9.25
C GLN A 216 -5.96 2.44 -10.61
N LEU A 217 -5.77 1.65 -11.68
CA LEU A 217 -6.34 1.94 -12.99
C LEU A 217 -7.87 2.07 -12.94
N HIS A 218 -8.53 1.13 -12.27
CA HIS A 218 -9.98 1.18 -12.07
C HIS A 218 -10.42 2.43 -11.28
N GLY A 219 -9.69 2.77 -10.20
CA GLY A 219 -9.93 3.98 -9.43
C GLY A 219 -9.79 5.26 -10.26
N LEU A 220 -8.74 5.34 -11.10
CA LEU A 220 -8.49 6.49 -11.96
C LEU A 220 -9.58 6.71 -13.01
N PHE A 221 -10.17 5.63 -13.54
CA PHE A 221 -11.33 5.74 -14.43
C PHE A 221 -12.51 6.45 -13.75
N TYR A 222 -12.84 6.10 -12.51
CA TYR A 222 -13.94 6.76 -11.78
C TYR A 222 -13.57 8.16 -11.32
N LEU A 223 -12.31 8.42 -10.99
CA LEU A 223 -11.81 9.76 -10.71
C LEU A 223 -11.98 10.68 -11.92
N TYR A 224 -11.58 10.21 -13.11
CA TYR A 224 -11.76 10.94 -14.36
C TYR A 224 -13.25 11.25 -14.62
N ARG A 225 -14.13 10.26 -14.46
CA ARG A 225 -15.58 10.44 -14.59
C ARG A 225 -16.11 11.49 -13.61
N LEU A 226 -15.63 11.48 -12.36
CA LEU A 226 -15.99 12.48 -11.37
C LEU A 226 -15.51 13.87 -11.78
N CYS A 227 -14.24 14.02 -12.18
CA CYS A 227 -13.68 15.30 -12.63
C CYS A 227 -14.46 15.89 -13.81
N LYS A 228 -14.86 15.06 -14.78
CA LYS A 228 -15.76 15.47 -15.87
C LYS A 228 -17.11 15.98 -15.36
N MET A 229 -17.73 15.23 -14.44
CA MET A 229 -19.03 15.60 -13.87
C MET A 229 -19.01 16.95 -13.14
N ILE A 230 -17.91 17.27 -12.43
CA ILE A 230 -17.77 18.50 -11.66
C ILE A 230 -17.05 19.63 -12.41
N ASN A 231 -16.89 19.49 -13.75
CA ASN A 231 -16.25 20.45 -14.64
C ASN A 231 -14.83 20.87 -14.20
N LEU A 232 -14.02 19.88 -13.80
CA LEU A 232 -12.59 20.07 -13.52
C LEU A 232 -11.69 19.58 -14.66
N TYR A 233 -12.23 18.90 -15.65
CA TYR A 233 -11.52 18.34 -16.81
C TYR A 233 -12.43 18.35 -18.04
#